data_AF-A0A4V3RGZ7-F1
#
_entry.id   AF-A0A4V3RGZ7-F1
#
_cell.length_a   1.000
_cell.length_b   1.000
_cell.length_c   1.000
_cell.angle_alpha   90.00
_cell.angle_beta   90.00
_cell.angle_gamma   90.00
#
_symmetry.space_group_name_H-M   'P 1'
#
loop_
_entity.id
_entity.type
_entity.pdbx_description
1 polymer ?
#
loop_
_entity_poly.entity_id
_entity_poly.type
_entity_poly.pdbx_seq_one_letter_code
_entity_poly.pdbx_strand_id
1 'polypeptide(L)'
;MAPIFRLSPESMQMIENVCNGFRRFENYHIVTTNDNWSTGTFHIDVYHMGRFCSKYIFCPTLNGKIGSIAIYGVGLSDHLRKIQASMICFGLRVEEVYIDNEGISPYVDVILAPY
;
A
#
# COMPACT_ATOMS: atom_id res chain seq x y z
N MET A 1 10.86 21.44 15.22
CA MET A 1 9.73 20.50 15.14
C MET A 1 10.12 19.39 14.18
N ALA A 2 10.03 18.12 14.57
CA ALA A 2 10.22 17.02 13.62
C ALA A 2 9.04 17.03 12.62
N PRO A 3 9.28 16.75 11.32
CA PRO A 3 8.20 16.67 10.34
C PRO A 3 7.21 15.58 10.76
N ILE A 4 5.93 15.92 10.79
CA ILE A 4 4.86 14.98 11.07
C ILE A 4 4.53 14.29 9.76
N PHE A 5 5.09 13.11 9.55
CA PHE A 5 4.65 12.20 8.49
C PHE A 5 3.23 11.74 8.86
N ARG A 6 2.22 12.26 8.19
CA ARG A 6 0.83 11.83 8.35
C ARG A 6 0.13 11.91 7.02
N LEU A 7 -0.63 10.86 6.69
CA LEU A 7 -1.48 10.85 5.52
C LEU A 7 -2.55 11.95 5.63
N SER A 8 -2.71 12.70 4.54
CA SER A 8 -3.73 13.74 4.42
C SER A 8 -5.12 13.12 4.36
N PRO A 9 -6.19 13.89 4.65
CA PRO A 9 -7.57 13.40 4.54
C PRO A 9 -7.89 12.83 3.15
N GLU A 10 -7.33 13.41 2.10
CA GLU A 10 -7.49 12.96 0.72
C GLU A 10 -6.86 11.57 0.50
N SER A 11 -5.62 11.38 0.94
CA SER A 11 -4.93 10.08 0.90
C SER A 11 -5.69 9.03 1.71
N MET A 12 -6.18 9.40 2.89
CA MET A 12 -6.97 8.52 3.74
C MET A 12 -8.29 8.13 3.07
N GLN A 13 -8.96 9.05 2.38
CA GLN A 13 -10.18 8.74 1.63
C GLN A 13 -9.91 7.76 0.49
N MET A 14 -8.78 7.88 -0.20
CA MET A 14 -8.38 6.90 -1.21
C MET A 14 -8.15 5.51 -0.60
N ILE A 15 -7.40 5.43 0.51
CA ILE A 15 -7.15 4.17 1.21
C ILE A 15 -8.46 3.53 1.67
N GLU A 16 -9.41 4.33 2.16
CA GLU A 16 -10.74 3.84 2.53
C GLU A 16 -11.50 3.28 1.31
N ASN A 17 -11.36 3.88 0.13
CA ASN A 17 -11.94 3.33 -1.10
C ASN A 17 -11.31 1.98 -1.47
N VAL A 18 -10.00 1.80 -1.25
CA VAL A 18 -9.32 0.50 -1.43
C VAL A 18 -9.87 -0.53 -0.45
N CYS A 19 -9.96 -0.17 0.83
CA CYS A 19 -10.56 -1.01 1.87
C CYS A 19 -11.99 -1.45 1.49
N ASN A 20 -12.81 -0.51 1.04
CA ASN A 20 -14.17 -0.79 0.59
C ASN A 20 -14.20 -1.69 -0.65
N GLY A 21 -13.24 -1.53 -1.58
CA GLY A 21 -13.06 -2.42 -2.71
C GLY A 21 -12.89 -3.89 -2.30
N PHE A 22 -12.05 -4.16 -1.30
CA PHE A 22 -11.88 -5.53 -0.76
C PHE A 22 -13.14 -6.02 -0.03
N ARG A 23 -13.74 -5.18 0.83
CA ARG A 23 -14.93 -5.55 1.63
C ARG A 23 -16.17 -5.88 0.78
N ARG A 24 -16.20 -5.50 -0.50
CA ARG A 24 -17.29 -5.85 -1.43
C ARG A 24 -17.37 -7.34 -1.76
N PHE A 25 -16.33 -8.11 -1.49
CA PHE A 25 -16.29 -9.54 -1.80
C PHE A 25 -16.32 -10.34 -0.50
N GLU A 26 -17.34 -11.19 -0.32
CA GLU A 26 -17.57 -11.94 0.94
C GLU A 26 -16.40 -12.82 1.38
N ASN A 27 -15.60 -13.30 0.41
CA ASN A 27 -14.45 -14.16 0.67
C ASN A 27 -13.19 -13.38 1.08
N TYR A 28 -13.24 -12.05 1.05
CA TYR A 28 -12.15 -11.19 1.47
C TYR A 28 -12.41 -10.61 2.86
N HIS A 29 -11.36 -10.64 3.68
CA HIS A 29 -11.33 -10.00 4.98
C HIS A 29 -10.09 -9.10 5.04
N ILE A 30 -10.22 -7.92 5.65
CA ILE A 30 -9.10 -7.00 5.83
C ILE A 30 -8.94 -6.59 7.29
N VAL A 31 -7.70 -6.49 7.73
CA VAL A 31 -7.33 -5.92 9.02
C VAL A 31 -6.52 -4.66 8.75
N THR A 32 -6.96 -3.54 9.31
CA THR A 32 -6.28 -2.25 9.15
C THR A 32 -5.64 -1.83 10.46
N THR A 33 -4.39 -1.40 10.42
CA THR A 33 -3.70 -0.83 11.58
C THR A 33 -3.23 0.57 11.23
N ASN A 34 -3.57 1.52 12.10
CA ASN A 34 -3.02 2.86 12.06
C ASN A 34 -1.86 2.90 13.06
N ASP A 35 -0.65 2.60 12.59
CA ASP A 35 0.52 2.63 13.45
C ASP A 35 0.85 4.08 13.81
N ASN A 36 0.73 4.40 15.10
CA ASN A 36 1.01 5.73 15.61
C ASN A 36 2.48 5.80 16.06
N TRP A 37 3.17 6.84 15.59
CA TRP A 37 4.17 7.67 16.29
C TRP A 37 5.54 7.94 15.63
N SER A 38 6.02 7.22 14.62
CA SER A 38 7.29 7.60 13.94
C SER A 38 7.23 7.75 12.43
N THR A 39 6.41 6.95 11.71
CA THR A 39 6.42 6.92 10.23
C THR A 39 5.15 7.43 9.57
N GLY A 40 4.01 7.48 10.27
CA GLY A 40 2.76 7.99 9.70
C GLY A 40 2.09 7.10 8.66
N THR A 41 2.46 5.81 8.65
CA THR A 41 2.04 4.84 7.64
C THR A 41 0.66 4.25 7.94
N PHE A 42 -0.04 3.77 6.91
CA PHE A 42 -1.30 3.04 7.07
C PHE A 42 -1.17 1.63 6.48
N HIS A 43 -1.64 0.62 7.22
CA HIS A 43 -1.42 -0.78 6.86
C HIS A 43 -2.75 -1.47 6.56
N ILE A 44 -2.77 -2.30 5.52
CA ILE A 44 -3.89 -3.19 5.19
C ILE A 44 -3.35 -4.61 5.05
N ASP A 45 -3.75 -5.50 5.94
CA ASP A 45 -3.55 -6.93 5.77
C ASP A 45 -4.80 -7.53 5.12
N VAL A 46 -4.62 -8.20 3.98
CA VAL A 46 -5.70 -8.78 3.17
C VAL A 46 -5.65 -10.29 3.26
N TYR A 47 -6.81 -10.87 3.56
CA TYR A 47 -7.03 -12.30 3.67
C TYR A 47 -8.09 -12.73 2.66
N HIS A 48 -7.87 -13.84 1.98
CA HIS A 48 -8.85 -14.50 1.13
C HIS A 48 -9.15 -15.89 1.66
N MET A 49 -10.43 -16.21 1.90
CA MET A 49 -10.87 -17.49 2.49
C MET A 49 -10.11 -17.84 3.79
N GLY A 50 -9.89 -16.84 4.64
CA GLY A 50 -9.16 -16.98 5.91
C GLY A 50 -7.64 -17.13 5.80
N ARG A 51 -7.08 -17.10 4.58
CA ARG A 51 -5.62 -17.19 4.36
C ARG A 51 -5.05 -15.82 4.06
N PHE A 52 -3.92 -15.49 4.67
CA PHE A 52 -3.19 -14.26 4.37
C PHE A 52 -2.76 -14.24 2.90
N CYS A 53 -3.02 -13.13 2.21
CA CYS A 53 -2.64 -12.92 0.82
C CYS A 53 -1.57 -11.86 0.72
N SER A 54 -1.89 -10.64 1.14
CA SER A 54 -1.01 -9.49 0.93
C SER A 54 -1.10 -8.52 2.09
N LYS A 55 0.00 -7.85 2.37
CA LYS A 55 0.05 -6.67 3.24
C LYS A 55 0.45 -5.46 2.42
N TYR A 56 -0.33 -4.39 2.52
CA TYR A 56 -0.07 -3.11 1.87
C TYR A 56 0.29 -2.08 2.93
N ILE A 57 1.43 -1.41 2.77
CA ILE A 57 1.85 -0.33 3.66
C ILE A 57 1.92 0.95 2.83
N PHE A 58 1.07 1.93 3.17
CA PHE A 58 0.99 3.22 2.50
C PHE A 58 1.86 4.23 3.24
N CYS A 59 2.90 4.74 2.57
CA CYS A 59 3.89 5.62 3.15
C CYS A 59 3.66 7.08 2.72
N PRO A 60 3.51 8.02 3.66
CA PRO A 60 3.30 9.42 3.32
C PRO A 60 4.60 10.11 2.86
N THR A 61 4.47 11.04 1.93
CA THR A 61 5.44 12.11 1.67
C THR A 61 5.39 13.16 2.79
N LEU A 62 6.32 14.13 2.75
CA LEU A 62 6.33 15.28 3.66
C LEU A 62 5.03 16.12 3.61
N ASN A 63 4.29 16.06 2.51
CA ASN A 63 3.03 16.78 2.32
C ASN A 63 1.80 15.93 2.66
N GLY A 64 1.99 14.70 3.16
CA GLY A 64 0.90 13.78 3.53
C GLY A 64 0.21 13.06 2.36
N LYS A 65 0.66 13.27 1.12
CA LYS A 65 0.28 12.43 -0.03
C LYS A 65 0.95 11.07 0.08
N ILE A 66 0.38 10.01 -0.48
CA ILE A 66 1.02 8.69 -0.52
C ILE A 66 2.19 8.79 -1.50
N GLY A 67 3.42 8.61 -0.99
CA GLY A 67 4.64 8.65 -1.80
C GLY A 67 5.04 7.27 -2.30
N SER A 68 4.80 6.24 -1.48
CA SER A 68 5.09 4.87 -1.87
C SER A 68 4.15 3.86 -1.20
N ILE A 69 4.12 2.66 -1.78
CA ILE A 69 3.36 1.52 -1.26
C ILE A 69 4.28 0.30 -1.25
N ALA A 70 4.50 -0.26 -0.07
CA ALA A 70 5.17 -1.56 0.06
C ALA A 70 4.14 -2.69 0.05
N ILE A 71 4.36 -3.71 -0.77
CA ILE A 71 3.47 -4.87 -0.90
C ILE A 71 4.21 -6.14 -0.50
N TYR A 72 3.79 -6.75 0.60
CA TYR A 72 4.26 -8.06 1.06
C TYR A 72 3.22 -9.14 0.77
N GLY A 73 3.65 -10.40 0.78
CA GLY A 73 2.77 -11.56 0.76
C GLY A 73 2.99 -12.47 -0.45
N VAL A 74 1.93 -13.14 -0.89
CA VAL A 74 1.99 -14.11 -1.98
C VAL A 74 1.90 -13.41 -3.34
N GLY A 75 2.53 -14.00 -4.35
CA GLY A 75 2.39 -13.53 -5.73
C GLY A 75 3.09 -12.18 -6.03
N LEU A 76 4.18 -11.84 -5.33
CA LEU A 76 4.93 -10.59 -5.54
C LEU A 76 5.32 -10.37 -7.02
N SER A 77 5.75 -11.42 -7.72
CA SER A 77 6.09 -11.33 -9.14
C SER A 77 4.88 -10.99 -10.02
N ASP A 78 3.69 -11.47 -9.67
CA ASP A 78 2.46 -11.13 -10.38
C ASP A 78 2.01 -9.69 -10.07
N HIS A 79 2.15 -9.24 -8.82
CA HIS A 79 1.94 -7.83 -8.47
C HIS A 79 2.87 -6.92 -9.26
N LEU A 80 4.19 -7.19 -9.23
CA LEU A 80 5.19 -6.45 -9.99
C LEU A 80 4.82 -6.39 -11.47
N ARG A 81 4.59 -7.55 -12.11
CA ARG A 81 4.29 -7.62 -13.54
C ARG A 81 3.03 -6.83 -13.91
N LYS A 82 1.97 -6.92 -13.11
CA LYS A 82 0.72 -6.18 -13.37
C LYS A 82 0.90 -4.67 -13.22
N ILE A 83 1.63 -4.23 -12.19
CA ILE A 83 1.87 -2.80 -11.95
C ILE A 83 2.83 -2.25 -13.01
N GLN A 84 3.89 -2.96 -13.40
CA GLN A 84 4.78 -2.55 -14.49
C GLN A 84 4.05 -2.39 -15.82
N ALA A 85 3.09 -3.29 -16.10
CA ALA A 85 2.32 -3.22 -17.34
C ALA A 85 1.36 -2.03 -17.39
N SER A 86 0.78 -1.63 -16.26
CA SER A 86 -0.20 -0.53 -16.21
C SER A 86 0.43 0.82 -15.84
N MET A 87 1.54 0.81 -15.10
CA MET A 87 2.08 1.94 -14.33
C MET A 87 1.02 2.63 -13.45
N ILE A 88 0.06 1.83 -12.95
CA ILE A 88 -1.02 2.26 -12.06
C ILE A 88 -1.12 1.31 -10.87
N CYS A 89 -1.22 1.85 -9.66
CA CYS A 89 -1.48 1.11 -8.43
C CYS A 89 -2.58 1.81 -7.63
N PHE A 90 -3.68 1.11 -7.33
CA PHE A 90 -4.89 1.67 -6.68
C PHE A 90 -5.43 2.96 -7.31
N GLY A 91 -5.27 3.13 -8.62
CA GLY A 91 -5.70 4.33 -9.34
C GLY A 91 -4.71 5.50 -9.29
N LEU A 92 -3.57 5.35 -8.60
CA LEU A 92 -2.46 6.30 -8.63
C LEU A 92 -1.44 5.93 -9.68
N ARG A 93 -0.82 6.95 -10.28
CA ARG A 93 0.27 6.79 -11.24
C ARG A 93 1.54 6.37 -10.52
N VAL A 94 2.20 5.36 -11.08
CA VAL A 94 3.47 4.82 -10.60
C VAL A 94 4.60 5.48 -11.38
N GLU A 95 5.65 5.89 -10.67
CA GLU A 95 6.91 6.36 -11.25
C GLU A 95 7.89 5.21 -11.40
N GLU A 96 8.01 4.38 -10.36
CA GLU A 96 8.92 3.23 -10.34
C GLU A 96 8.30 2.06 -9.55
N VAL A 97 8.61 0.83 -9.97
CA VAL A 97 8.22 -0.38 -9.24
C VAL A 97 9.23 -1.50 -9.43
N TYR A 98 9.66 -2.11 -8.34
CA TYR A 98 10.60 -3.24 -8.32
C TYR A 98 10.37 -4.14 -7.11
N ILE A 99 11.02 -5.31 -7.10
CA ILE A 99 11.09 -6.14 -5.89
C ILE A 99 12.34 -5.76 -5.12
N ASP A 100 12.15 -5.32 -3.89
CA ASP A 100 13.22 -5.11 -2.92
C ASP A 100 13.46 -6.42 -2.15
N ASN A 101 14.72 -6.87 -2.14
CA ASN A 101 15.18 -8.08 -1.45
C ASN A 101 16.17 -7.76 -0.31
N GLU A 102 16.39 -6.49 0.02
CA GLU A 102 17.36 -6.02 1.02
C GLU A 102 16.81 -6.04 2.46
N GLY A 103 15.49 -6.22 2.62
CA GLY A 103 14.82 -6.36 3.91
C GLY A 103 14.77 -7.78 4.48
N ILE A 104 14.13 -7.94 5.65
CA ILE A 104 13.91 -9.26 6.31
C ILE A 104 13.07 -10.20 5.42
N SER A 105 12.15 -9.63 4.64
CA SER A 105 11.30 -10.34 3.70
C SER A 105 11.22 -9.54 2.41
N PRO A 106 11.19 -10.20 1.24
CA PRO A 106 11.03 -9.51 -0.03
C PRO A 106 9.66 -8.84 -0.11
N TYR A 107 9.62 -7.71 -0.81
CA TYR A 107 8.38 -6.97 -1.08
C TYR A 107 8.45 -6.27 -2.43
N VAL A 108 7.30 -5.93 -2.98
CA VAL A 108 7.24 -5.01 -4.12
C VAL A 108 7.22 -3.59 -3.57
N ASP A 109 8.23 -2.80 -3.92
CA ASP A 109 8.27 -1.37 -3.64
C ASP A 109 7.66 -0.62 -4.83
N VAL A 110 6.65 0.20 -4.55
CA VAL A 110 5.93 0.99 -5.55
C VAL A 110 6.10 2.46 -5.21
N ILE A 111 6.83 3.19 -6.05
CA ILE A 111 7.04 4.63 -5.92
C ILE A 111 6.00 5.35 -6.79
N LEU A 112 5.25 6.26 -6.19
CA LEU A 112 4.13 6.94 -6.84
C LEU A 112 4.55 8.31 -7.35
N ALA A 113 4.02 8.66 -8.52
CA ALA A 113 4.14 10.02 -9.03
C ALA A 113 3.28 11.00 -8.18
N PRO A 114 3.69 12.28 -8.06
CA PRO A 114 2.93 13.28 -7.32
C PRO A 114 1.50 13.48 -7.83
N TYR A 115 0.56 13.76 -6.92
CA TYR A 115 -0.87 14.04 -7.19
C TYR A 115 -1.49 15.01 -6.17
#